data_AF-A0A7J8WBZ1-F1
#
_entry.id   AF-A0A7J8WBZ1-F1
#
_cell.length_a   1.000
_cell.length_b   1.000
_cell.length_c   1.000
_cell.angle_alpha   90.00
_cell.angle_beta   90.00
_cell.angle_gamma   90.00
#
_symmetry.space_group_name_H-M   'P 1'
#
loop_
_entity.id
_entity.type
_entity.pdbx_description
1 polymer ?
#
loop_
_entity_poly.entity_id
_entity_poly.type
_entity_poly.pdbx_seq_one_letter_code
_entity_poly.pdbx_strand_id
1 'polypeptide(L)'
;APSLFSDSTSAAAWSGPYTIFAPSDSSVRSCVSCSTPSLLREHMVPGLFTNDYLRKLTFGTKVETLSPGRCLTVTSTANNQKNFTVHKIFIGGVEITQPDLFNNGLLIIHGLQGYISPLSPFSCDVERMTSLSFPFHHDQSQNNQFKQQQNVALMRFMLRDAMLRLRNNGFSVLSLAMKVKYAELIPLINVTIFGLDDVSIFSGSYAYIHSVRFHIVPNQFLTVADLERLPVGTTLPTLDRGQSLVVTTAGEGITKNQLRINYVAIKVADMIRNLNVIVHSIYLPFPHLHPMAAVTDAILGGDQTSTVGGTNGDCEASNEQGQGNCGMSQVNQLATQLKPHMLELEDHHVHDHGL
;
A
#
# COMPACT_ATOMS: atom_id res chain seq x y z
N ALA A 1 29.61 13.39 15.15
CA ALA A 1 29.41 13.78 13.74
C ALA A 1 27.99 14.33 13.62
N PRO A 2 27.79 15.57 13.13
CA PRO A 2 26.44 16.12 13.04
C PRO A 2 25.70 15.49 11.86
N SER A 3 24.43 15.17 12.11
CA SER A 3 23.46 14.53 11.21
C SER A 3 23.16 15.39 9.98
N LEU A 4 23.31 14.82 8.78
CA LEU A 4 23.09 15.48 7.48
C LEU A 4 21.62 15.60 7.05
N PHE A 5 20.67 15.55 7.98
CA PHE A 5 19.25 15.69 7.67
C PHE A 5 18.62 16.69 8.64
N SER A 6 18.70 17.97 8.28
CA SER A 6 17.86 19.01 8.89
C SER A 6 17.23 19.83 7.77
N ASP A 7 15.91 19.68 7.68
CA ASP A 7 14.90 20.60 7.17
C ASP A 7 15.08 21.20 5.78
N SER A 8 14.50 20.49 4.80
CA SER A 8 13.78 21.14 3.70
C SER A 8 12.60 20.25 3.29
N THR A 9 11.42 20.70 3.70
CA THR A 9 10.09 20.21 3.30
C THR A 9 9.95 20.25 1.77
N SER A 10 10.20 19.11 1.10
CA SER A 10 9.72 18.78 -0.28
C SER A 10 10.39 17.52 -0.87
N ALA A 11 11.37 16.90 -0.22
CA ALA A 11 11.77 15.54 -0.55
C ALA A 11 10.72 14.56 0.00
N ALA A 12 9.57 14.45 -0.68
CA ALA A 12 8.67 13.33 -0.46
C ALA A 12 9.49 12.05 -0.60
N ALA A 13 9.56 11.26 0.47
CA ALA A 13 10.34 10.04 0.56
C ALA A 13 9.85 9.03 -0.50
N TRP A 14 10.41 9.10 -1.70
CA TRP A 14 10.26 8.09 -2.73
C TRP A 14 10.84 6.78 -2.18
N SER A 15 9.97 5.80 -1.91
CA SER A 15 10.35 4.48 -1.38
C SER A 15 10.25 3.37 -2.43
N GLY A 16 10.02 3.73 -3.70
CA GLY A 16 9.96 2.80 -4.82
C GLY A 16 11.33 2.58 -5.47
N PRO A 17 11.44 1.72 -6.49
CA PRO A 17 12.70 1.48 -7.18
C PRO A 17 13.30 2.74 -7.80
N TYR A 18 14.62 2.81 -7.84
CA TYR A 18 15.37 3.96 -8.34
C TYR A 18 16.56 3.52 -9.19
N THR A 19 16.92 4.37 -10.15
CA THR A 19 18.16 4.27 -10.90
C THR A 19 19.08 5.40 -10.49
N ILE A 20 20.34 5.07 -10.19
CA ILE A 20 21.40 6.02 -9.87
C ILE A 20 22.38 6.04 -11.03
N PHE A 21 22.66 7.23 -11.56
CA PHE A 21 23.74 7.46 -12.49
C PHE A 21 24.97 7.96 -11.73
N ALA A 22 25.82 7.04 -11.28
CA ALA A 22 26.92 7.34 -10.38
C ALA A 22 28.14 7.94 -11.13
N PRO A 23 28.54 9.18 -10.86
CA PRO A 23 29.74 9.78 -11.43
C PRO A 23 31.00 9.14 -10.87
N SER A 24 32.08 9.07 -11.66
CA SER A 24 33.38 8.63 -11.16
C SER A 24 33.95 9.59 -10.10
N ASP A 25 34.73 9.07 -9.15
CA ASP A 25 35.39 9.87 -8.10
C ASP A 25 36.28 10.99 -8.68
N SER A 26 36.94 10.73 -9.81
CA SER A 26 37.70 11.74 -10.56
C SER A 26 36.82 12.90 -11.03
N SER A 27 35.61 12.60 -11.52
CA SER A 27 34.68 13.60 -12.04
C SER A 27 34.10 14.46 -10.92
N VAL A 28 33.74 13.86 -9.78
CA VAL A 28 33.24 14.61 -8.62
C VAL A 28 34.32 15.54 -8.06
N ARG A 29 35.57 15.07 -7.93
CA ARG A 29 36.69 15.89 -7.45
C ARG A 29 37.01 17.09 -8.35
N SER A 30 36.73 16.98 -9.65
CA SER A 30 36.92 18.08 -10.59
C SER A 30 35.83 19.17 -10.52
N CYS A 31 34.70 18.90 -9.86
CA CYS A 31 33.60 19.84 -9.78
C CYS A 31 33.67 20.73 -8.53
N VAL A 32 34.30 21.90 -8.66
CA VAL A 32 34.50 22.86 -7.56
C VAL A 32 33.19 23.52 -7.10
N SER A 33 32.17 23.59 -7.95
CA SER A 33 30.88 24.24 -7.68
C SER A 33 29.72 23.27 -7.40
N CYS A 34 29.98 21.95 -7.35
CA CYS A 34 28.94 20.95 -7.10
C CYS A 34 28.59 20.87 -5.61
N SER A 35 27.31 21.00 -5.28
CA SER A 35 26.77 20.63 -3.97
C SER A 35 26.46 19.12 -3.94
N THR A 36 26.96 18.40 -2.95
CA THR A 36 26.73 16.94 -2.80
C THR A 36 25.25 16.57 -2.71
N PRO A 37 24.39 17.27 -1.94
CA PRO A 37 22.94 17.06 -1.97
C PRO A 37 22.30 17.26 -3.35
N SER A 38 22.70 18.29 -4.09
CA SER A 38 22.13 18.59 -5.40
C SER A 38 22.54 17.54 -6.44
N LEU A 39 23.81 17.12 -6.40
CA LEU A 39 24.33 16.06 -7.27
C LEU A 39 23.60 14.74 -7.01
N LEU A 40 23.37 14.38 -5.75
CA LEU A 40 22.65 13.14 -5.43
C LEU A 40 21.20 13.15 -5.95
N ARG A 41 20.49 14.27 -5.80
CA ARG A 41 19.09 14.36 -6.23
C ARG A 41 18.94 14.37 -7.75
N GLU A 42 19.87 15.00 -8.47
CA GLU A 42 19.82 15.11 -9.93
C GLU A 42 20.38 13.88 -10.66
N HIS A 43 21.15 13.04 -9.97
CA HIS A 43 21.67 11.77 -10.52
C HIS A 43 20.80 10.57 -10.13
N MET A 44 19.73 10.79 -9.37
CA MET A 44 18.74 9.80 -8.99
C MET A 44 17.45 9.99 -9.78
N VAL A 45 16.93 8.89 -10.31
CA VAL A 45 15.71 8.86 -11.09
C VAL A 45 14.74 7.81 -10.53
N PRO A 46 13.45 8.15 -10.35
CA PRO A 46 12.38 7.18 -10.08
C PRO A 46 12.24 6.15 -11.21
N GLY A 47 12.32 4.85 -10.89
CA GLY A 47 12.15 3.76 -11.86
C GLY A 47 13.42 2.94 -12.12
N LEU A 48 13.24 1.80 -12.80
CA LEU A 48 14.32 0.88 -13.17
C LEU A 48 14.68 1.06 -14.64
N PHE A 49 15.82 1.68 -14.90
CA PHE A 49 16.33 1.89 -16.24
C PHE A 49 17.52 0.95 -16.46
N THR A 50 17.27 -0.31 -16.81
CA THR A 50 18.36 -1.23 -17.17
C THR A 50 19.06 -0.75 -18.45
N ASN A 51 20.30 -1.18 -18.68
CA ASN A 51 21.00 -0.87 -19.93
C ASN A 51 20.18 -1.29 -21.16
N ASP A 52 19.57 -2.47 -21.13
CA ASP A 52 18.69 -2.96 -22.20
C ASP A 52 17.45 -2.09 -22.42
N TYR A 53 16.90 -1.53 -21.35
CA TYR A 53 15.78 -0.60 -21.43
C TYR A 53 16.22 0.75 -22.02
N LEU A 54 17.33 1.30 -21.53
CA LEU A 54 17.90 2.56 -22.01
C LEU A 54 18.22 2.51 -23.52
N ARG A 55 18.67 1.36 -24.05
CA ARG A 55 18.94 1.17 -25.49
C ARG A 55 17.70 1.29 -26.37
N LYS A 56 16.52 0.99 -25.81
CA LYS A 56 15.24 1.00 -26.53
C LYS A 56 14.54 2.36 -26.45
N LEU A 57 15.02 3.26 -25.59
CA LEU A 57 14.47 4.60 -25.50
C LEU A 57 14.75 5.39 -26.78
N THR A 58 13.80 6.23 -27.15
CA THR A 58 13.99 7.15 -28.26
C THR A 58 15.09 8.14 -27.92
N PHE A 59 15.91 8.48 -28.92
CA PHE A 59 16.93 9.50 -28.75
C PHE A 59 16.29 10.81 -28.26
N GLY A 60 16.87 11.41 -27.22
CA GLY A 60 16.37 12.64 -26.62
C GLY A 60 15.29 12.45 -25.56
N THR A 61 14.94 11.21 -25.18
CA THR A 61 13.99 10.93 -24.09
C THR A 61 14.36 11.71 -22.83
N LYS A 62 13.39 12.40 -22.23
CA LYS A 62 13.54 13.13 -20.97
C LYS A 62 13.07 12.27 -19.81
N VAL A 63 13.87 12.23 -18.76
CA VAL A 63 13.65 11.40 -17.58
C VAL A 63 13.76 12.28 -16.35
N GLU A 64 12.65 12.46 -15.63
CA GLU A 64 12.60 13.32 -14.45
C GLU A 64 13.41 12.72 -13.29
N THR A 65 14.16 13.57 -12.61
CA THR A 65 14.99 13.20 -11.45
C THR A 65 14.19 13.27 -10.15
N LEU A 66 14.82 12.98 -9.01
CA LEU A 66 14.20 13.25 -7.70
C LEU A 66 14.06 14.75 -7.39
N SER A 67 14.61 15.63 -8.22
CA SER A 67 14.33 17.07 -8.19
C SER A 67 13.20 17.39 -9.18
N PRO A 68 12.01 17.79 -8.70
CA PRO A 68 10.87 18.08 -9.57
C PRO A 68 11.21 19.12 -10.65
N GLY A 69 10.73 18.88 -11.88
CA GLY A 69 10.98 19.76 -13.03
C GLY A 69 12.38 19.66 -13.65
N ARG A 70 13.27 18.86 -13.05
CA ARG A 70 14.63 18.62 -13.55
C ARG A 70 14.71 17.26 -14.23
N CYS A 71 14.94 17.26 -15.55
CA CYS A 71 14.98 16.06 -16.38
C CYS A 71 16.37 15.80 -16.97
N LEU A 72 16.84 14.56 -16.84
CA LEU A 72 17.96 14.02 -17.58
C LEU A 72 17.55 13.70 -19.02
N THR A 73 18.46 13.90 -19.96
CA THR A 73 18.23 13.55 -21.38
C THR A 73 18.99 12.29 -21.70
N VAL A 74 18.30 11.29 -22.23
CA VAL A 74 18.89 10.04 -22.72
C VAL A 74 19.24 10.20 -24.19
N THR A 75 20.51 10.02 -24.53
CA THR A 75 20.97 10.03 -25.93
C THR A 75 21.80 8.76 -26.21
N SER A 76 21.89 8.38 -27.48
CA SER A 76 22.62 7.20 -27.91
C SER A 76 23.36 7.47 -29.21
N THR A 77 24.46 6.75 -29.44
CA THR A 77 25.18 6.79 -30.73
C THR A 77 24.37 6.09 -31.81
N ALA A 78 24.34 6.68 -33.02
CA ALA A 78 23.73 6.05 -34.19
C ALA A 78 24.35 4.68 -34.47
N ASN A 79 23.50 3.68 -34.77
CA ASN A 79 23.92 2.32 -35.11
C ASN A 79 24.54 2.30 -36.52
N ASN A 80 25.82 2.60 -36.63
CA ASN A 80 26.54 2.45 -37.89
C ASN A 80 26.86 0.97 -38.11
N GLN A 81 25.95 0.25 -38.78
CA GLN A 81 26.09 -1.18 -39.13
C GLN A 81 27.36 -1.55 -39.92
N LYS A 82 28.19 -0.58 -40.32
CA LYS A 82 29.42 -0.79 -41.10
C LYS A 82 30.67 -1.00 -40.25
N ASN A 83 30.63 -0.69 -38.96
CA ASN A 83 31.72 -0.97 -38.02
C ASN A 83 31.09 -1.50 -36.72
N PHE A 84 31.74 -2.46 -36.05
CA PHE A 84 31.34 -2.99 -34.73
C PHE A 84 31.46 -1.94 -33.60
N THR A 85 31.03 -0.69 -33.82
CA THR A 85 31.03 0.34 -32.80
C THR A 85 30.00 -0.01 -31.74
N VAL A 86 30.49 -0.22 -30.52
CA VAL A 86 29.69 -0.44 -29.32
C VAL A 86 28.59 0.62 -29.23
N HIS A 87 27.32 0.21 -29.10
CA HIS A 87 26.20 1.12 -28.90
C HIS A 87 26.36 1.84 -27.55
N LYS A 88 26.78 3.11 -27.58
CA LYS A 88 27.01 3.93 -26.40
C LYS A 88 25.74 4.68 -26.02
N ILE A 89 25.51 4.80 -24.72
CA ILE A 89 24.38 5.52 -24.12
C ILE A 89 24.95 6.65 -23.29
N PHE A 90 24.30 7.81 -23.37
CA PHE A 90 24.67 9.01 -22.65
C PHE A 90 23.45 9.52 -21.87
N ILE A 91 23.71 10.03 -20.66
CA ILE A 91 22.72 10.58 -19.76
C ILE A 91 23.14 11.99 -19.40
N GLY A 92 22.32 12.98 -19.72
CA GLY A 92 22.68 14.39 -19.54
C GLY A 92 23.95 14.79 -20.31
N GLY A 93 24.25 14.09 -21.41
CA GLY A 93 25.48 14.30 -22.20
C GLY A 93 26.71 13.53 -21.69
N VAL A 94 26.59 12.74 -20.63
CA VAL A 94 27.70 11.96 -20.05
C VAL A 94 27.57 10.48 -20.39
N GLU A 95 28.65 9.84 -20.84
CA GLU A 95 28.66 8.42 -21.22
C GLU A 95 28.45 7.50 -20.00
N ILE A 96 27.56 6.51 -20.15
CA ILE A 96 27.50 5.35 -19.26
C ILE A 96 28.63 4.39 -19.63
N THR A 97 29.66 4.29 -18.79
CA THR A 97 30.80 3.38 -19.01
C THR A 97 30.67 2.06 -18.27
N GLN A 98 29.90 2.02 -17.19
CA GLN A 98 29.63 0.81 -16.42
C GLN A 98 28.12 0.58 -16.36
N PRO A 99 27.52 0.01 -17.43
CA PRO A 99 26.09 -0.29 -17.44
C PRO A 99 25.74 -1.35 -16.41
N ASP A 100 24.62 -1.17 -15.71
CA ASP A 100 24.09 -2.10 -14.71
C ASP A 100 25.14 -2.55 -13.67
N LEU A 101 26.05 -1.64 -13.28
CA LEU A 101 27.11 -1.85 -12.27
C LEU A 101 26.57 -2.52 -11.00
N PHE A 102 25.34 -2.18 -10.63
CA PHE A 102 24.58 -2.89 -9.61
C PHE A 102 23.13 -3.02 -10.07
N ASN A 103 22.52 -4.17 -9.82
CA ASN A 103 21.10 -4.39 -10.06
C ASN A 103 20.56 -5.46 -9.12
N ASN A 104 19.68 -5.08 -8.19
CA ASN A 104 18.97 -6.01 -7.30
C ASN A 104 17.45 -6.02 -7.51
N GLY A 105 16.97 -5.44 -8.61
CA GLY A 105 15.54 -5.32 -8.90
C GLY A 105 14.79 -4.22 -8.13
N LEU A 106 15.44 -3.51 -7.19
CA LEU A 106 14.94 -2.30 -6.54
C LEU A 106 15.82 -1.08 -6.86
N LEU A 107 17.11 -1.31 -7.03
CA LEU A 107 18.12 -0.31 -7.28
C LEU A 107 18.95 -0.75 -8.48
N ILE A 108 19.08 0.15 -9.46
CA ILE A 108 20.03 0.00 -10.56
C ILE A 108 21.06 1.12 -10.44
N ILE A 109 22.34 0.78 -10.53
CA ILE A 109 23.42 1.76 -10.58
C ILE A 109 24.11 1.62 -11.93
N HIS A 110 24.24 2.75 -12.64
CA HIS A 110 25.08 2.89 -13.82
C HIS A 110 26.27 3.78 -13.48
N GLY A 111 27.49 3.34 -13.79
CA GLY A 111 28.68 4.19 -13.66
C GLY A 111 28.84 5.12 -14.86
N LEU A 112 29.07 6.39 -14.58
CA LEU A 112 29.30 7.46 -15.54
C LEU A 112 30.78 7.87 -15.59
N GLN A 113 31.27 8.14 -16.80
CA GLN A 113 32.58 8.77 -17.01
C GLN A 113 32.44 10.29 -17.09
N GLY A 114 32.02 10.90 -15.98
CA GLY A 114 31.74 12.33 -15.89
C GLY A 114 30.76 12.64 -14.76
N TYR A 115 30.38 13.90 -14.65
CA TYR A 115 29.25 14.31 -13.81
C TYR A 115 28.25 15.10 -14.67
N ILE A 116 26.97 14.96 -14.37
CA ILE A 116 25.92 15.75 -15.00
C ILE A 116 25.95 17.15 -14.37
N SER A 117 26.06 18.17 -15.20
CA SER A 117 25.98 19.57 -14.75
C SER A 117 24.60 19.88 -14.19
N PRO A 118 24.48 20.85 -13.25
CA PRO A 118 23.21 21.22 -12.65
C PRO A 118 22.10 21.44 -13.69
N LEU A 119 20.99 20.73 -13.54
CA LEU A 119 19.87 20.77 -14.48
C LEU A 119 19.08 22.07 -14.33
N SER A 120 18.45 22.54 -15.41
CA SER A 120 17.49 23.65 -15.30
C SER A 120 16.21 23.17 -14.57
N PRO A 121 15.59 23.99 -13.70
CA PRO A 121 14.26 23.72 -13.13
C PRO A 121 13.15 23.51 -14.17
N PHE A 122 13.39 23.89 -15.43
CA PHE A 122 12.45 23.77 -16.55
C PHE A 122 12.93 22.76 -17.61
N SER A 123 13.90 21.91 -17.28
CA SER A 123 14.50 20.98 -18.26
C SER A 123 13.55 19.86 -18.72
N CYS A 124 12.45 19.66 -18.01
CA CYS A 124 11.34 18.82 -18.45
C CYS A 124 10.40 19.53 -19.45
N ASP A 125 10.31 20.86 -19.43
CA ASP A 125 9.35 21.68 -20.21
C ASP A 125 10.00 22.33 -21.46
N VAL A 126 10.54 21.52 -22.37
CA VAL A 126 11.25 22.05 -23.55
C VAL A 126 10.29 22.62 -24.61
N GLU A 127 9.05 22.14 -24.70
CA GLU A 127 8.05 22.66 -25.67
C GLU A 127 7.71 24.14 -25.44
N ARG A 128 7.91 24.67 -24.23
CA ARG A 128 7.63 26.08 -23.91
C ARG A 128 8.76 27.03 -24.29
N MET A 129 9.98 26.53 -24.50
CA MET A 129 11.14 27.37 -24.86
C MET A 129 11.39 27.45 -26.37
N THR A 130 10.80 26.57 -27.19
CA THR A 130 10.98 26.58 -28.65
C THR A 130 9.78 27.11 -29.45
N SER A 131 8.70 27.56 -28.80
CA SER A 131 7.53 28.10 -29.52
C SER A 131 7.65 29.61 -29.80
N LEU A 132 8.36 29.97 -30.86
CA LEU A 132 8.05 31.19 -31.63
C LEU A 132 6.99 30.93 -32.72
N SER A 133 6.17 29.89 -32.56
CA SER A 133 5.06 29.58 -33.45
C SER A 133 3.73 29.94 -32.80
N PHE A 134 2.92 30.69 -33.55
CA PHE A 134 1.55 31.11 -33.29
C PHE A 134 0.64 30.01 -32.72
N PRO A 135 -0.44 30.37 -31.99
CA PRO A 135 -1.30 29.41 -31.32
C PRO A 135 -2.00 28.51 -32.34
N PHE A 136 -1.50 27.29 -32.50
CA PHE A 136 -2.26 26.22 -33.10
C PHE A 136 -3.05 25.52 -32.00
N HIS A 137 -4.37 25.57 -32.11
CA HIS A 137 -5.27 24.70 -31.36
C HIS A 137 -4.92 23.25 -31.67
N HIS A 138 -4.24 22.57 -30.74
CA HIS A 138 -4.06 21.13 -30.82
C HIS A 138 -5.31 20.43 -30.30
N ASP A 139 -5.90 19.63 -31.18
CA ASP A 139 -6.99 18.71 -30.88
C ASP A 139 -6.65 17.80 -29.69
N GLN A 140 -7.54 17.80 -28.70
CA GLN A 140 -7.35 17.27 -27.35
C GLN A 140 -7.54 15.75 -27.24
N SER A 141 -7.48 14.99 -28.34
CA SER A 141 -7.84 13.56 -28.36
C SER A 141 -6.64 12.58 -28.25
N GLN A 142 -5.44 12.98 -28.74
CA GLN A 142 -4.23 12.12 -28.70
C GLN A 142 -3.54 12.11 -27.32
N ASN A 143 -3.75 13.15 -26.51
CA ASN A 143 -3.07 13.32 -25.22
C ASN A 143 -3.65 12.43 -24.10
N ASN A 144 -4.88 11.95 -24.27
CA ASN A 144 -5.55 11.08 -23.29
C ASN A 144 -5.04 9.63 -23.38
N GLN A 145 -4.70 9.13 -24.58
CA GLN A 145 -4.17 7.76 -24.73
C GLN A 145 -2.76 7.64 -24.16
N PHE A 146 -1.88 8.63 -24.39
CA PHE A 146 -0.53 8.65 -23.80
C PHE A 146 -0.56 8.75 -22.28
N LYS A 147 -1.37 9.64 -21.71
CA LYS A 147 -1.56 9.74 -20.24
C LYS A 147 -2.14 8.46 -19.64
N GLN A 148 -3.12 7.85 -20.30
CA GLN A 148 -3.71 6.60 -19.83
C GLN A 148 -2.70 5.45 -19.88
N GLN A 149 -1.89 5.35 -20.93
CA GLN A 149 -0.86 4.32 -21.05
C GLN A 149 0.29 4.49 -20.04
N GLN A 150 0.68 5.74 -19.74
CA GLN A 150 1.62 6.08 -18.67
C GLN A 150 1.07 5.71 -17.28
N ASN A 151 -0.20 6.06 -16.99
CA ASN A 151 -0.85 5.71 -15.73
C ASN A 151 -0.91 4.20 -15.49
N VAL A 152 -1.22 3.42 -16.53
CA VAL A 152 -1.27 1.96 -16.45
C VAL A 152 0.13 1.37 -16.25
N ALA A 153 1.17 1.90 -16.91
CA ALA A 153 2.55 1.46 -16.67
C ALA A 153 3.01 1.76 -15.24
N LEU A 154 2.69 2.94 -14.72
CA LEU A 154 2.99 3.34 -13.35
C LEU A 154 2.24 2.47 -12.34
N MET A 155 0.94 2.23 -12.54
CA MET A 155 0.15 1.37 -11.65
C MET A 155 0.67 -0.07 -11.63
N ARG A 156 1.06 -0.63 -12.79
CA ARG A 156 1.69 -1.97 -12.86
C ARG A 156 2.94 -2.05 -12.00
N PHE A 157 3.73 -0.99 -11.97
CA PHE A 157 4.95 -0.88 -11.18
C PHE A 157 4.62 -0.72 -9.69
N MET A 158 3.70 0.16 -9.32
CA MET A 158 3.25 0.36 -7.93
C MET A 158 2.68 -0.92 -7.31
N LEU A 159 1.93 -1.71 -8.08
CA LEU A 159 1.41 -3.00 -7.64
C LEU A 159 2.53 -4.03 -7.44
N ARG A 160 3.55 -4.07 -8.31
CA ARG A 160 4.69 -4.98 -8.17
C ARG A 160 5.54 -4.64 -6.94
N ASP A 161 5.83 -3.36 -6.74
CA ASP A 161 6.51 -2.84 -5.55
C ASP A 161 5.76 -3.25 -4.26
N ALA A 162 4.45 -2.98 -4.20
CA ALA A 162 3.63 -3.34 -3.06
C ALA A 162 3.61 -4.85 -2.79
N MET A 163 3.42 -5.68 -3.83
CA MET A 163 3.42 -7.15 -3.69
C MET A 163 4.77 -7.68 -3.16
N LEU A 164 5.90 -7.13 -3.61
CA LEU A 164 7.23 -7.53 -3.11
C LEU A 164 7.42 -7.15 -1.65
N ARG A 165 7.07 -5.90 -1.28
CA ARG A 165 7.15 -5.42 0.10
C ARG A 165 6.24 -6.21 1.05
N LEU A 166 5.02 -6.55 0.62
CA LEU A 166 4.09 -7.39 1.39
C LEU A 166 4.69 -8.74 1.73
N ARG A 167 5.25 -9.43 0.74
CA ARG A 167 5.86 -10.76 0.92
C ARG A 167 7.00 -10.72 1.94
N ASN A 168 7.82 -9.67 1.91
CA ASN A 168 8.94 -9.52 2.83
C ASN A 168 8.52 -9.13 4.26
N ASN A 169 7.26 -8.74 4.48
CA ASN A 169 6.73 -8.30 5.77
C ASN A 169 5.69 -9.27 6.37
N GLY A 170 5.61 -10.52 5.87
CA GLY A 170 4.68 -11.52 6.39
C GLY A 170 3.24 -11.39 5.89
N PHE A 171 3.05 -10.80 4.71
CA PHE A 171 1.76 -10.70 4.01
C PHE A 171 1.82 -11.42 2.65
N SER A 172 2.41 -12.62 2.61
CA SER A 172 2.59 -13.42 1.40
C SER A 172 1.26 -13.84 0.78
N VAL A 173 0.26 -14.17 1.62
CA VAL A 173 -1.08 -14.55 1.16
C VAL A 173 -1.76 -13.37 0.46
N LEU A 174 -1.70 -12.17 1.05
CA LEU A 174 -2.22 -10.95 0.41
C LEU A 174 -1.45 -10.62 -0.88
N SER A 175 -0.13 -10.71 -0.87
CA SER A 175 0.70 -10.50 -2.07
C SER A 175 0.27 -11.43 -3.21
N LEU A 176 0.01 -12.71 -2.91
CA LEU A 176 -0.50 -13.67 -3.89
C LEU A 176 -1.92 -13.33 -4.35
N ALA A 177 -2.81 -12.94 -3.43
CA ALA A 177 -4.17 -12.52 -3.78
C ALA A 177 -4.17 -11.29 -4.70
N MET A 178 -3.30 -10.30 -4.44
CA MET A 178 -3.09 -9.15 -5.32
C MET A 178 -2.61 -9.57 -6.71
N LYS A 179 -1.71 -10.57 -6.79
CA LYS A 179 -1.27 -11.12 -8.08
C LYS A 179 -2.41 -11.78 -8.84
N VAL A 180 -3.30 -12.51 -8.17
CA VAL A 180 -4.51 -13.09 -8.78
C VAL A 180 -5.47 -12.00 -9.25
N LYS A 181 -5.61 -10.93 -8.48
CA LYS A 181 -6.48 -9.77 -8.76
C LYS A 181 -5.82 -8.69 -9.63
N TYR A 182 -4.63 -8.93 -10.15
CA TYR A 182 -3.82 -7.92 -10.84
C TYR A 182 -4.55 -7.25 -12.00
N ALA A 183 -5.30 -8.01 -12.80
CA ALA A 183 -6.08 -7.47 -13.92
C ALA A 183 -7.18 -6.49 -13.49
N GLU A 184 -7.76 -6.67 -12.30
CA GLU A 184 -8.78 -5.77 -11.72
C GLU A 184 -8.13 -4.52 -11.09
N LEU A 185 -6.88 -4.61 -10.65
CA LEU A 185 -6.16 -3.54 -9.97
C LEU A 185 -5.44 -2.58 -10.91
N ILE A 186 -4.92 -3.06 -12.05
CA ILE A 186 -4.25 -2.23 -13.06
C ILE A 186 -5.06 -1.00 -13.53
N PRO A 187 -6.38 -1.11 -13.83
CA PRO A 187 -7.13 0.03 -14.37
C PRO A 187 -7.49 1.07 -13.30
N LEU A 188 -7.21 0.82 -12.02
CA LEU A 188 -7.47 1.76 -10.94
C LEU A 188 -6.43 2.89 -10.96
N ILE A 189 -6.87 4.09 -10.57
CA ILE A 189 -5.98 5.24 -10.42
C ILE A 189 -5.15 5.05 -9.15
N ASN A 190 -5.85 4.89 -8.02
CA ASN A 190 -5.30 4.66 -6.69
C ASN A 190 -6.02 3.49 -6.02
N VAL A 191 -5.43 2.90 -4.99
CA VAL A 191 -6.04 1.82 -4.22
C VAL A 191 -5.62 1.86 -2.76
N THR A 192 -6.60 1.69 -1.87
CA THR A 192 -6.38 1.46 -0.45
C THR A 192 -6.72 0.01 -0.15
N ILE A 193 -5.80 -0.73 0.45
CA ILE A 193 -5.94 -2.16 0.73
C ILE A 193 -5.86 -2.36 2.25
N PHE A 194 -6.82 -3.08 2.81
CA PHE A 194 -6.78 -3.51 4.20
C PHE A 194 -6.28 -4.96 4.26
N GLY A 195 -5.05 -5.11 4.75
CA GLY A 195 -4.30 -6.36 4.73
C GLY A 195 -4.30 -7.10 6.05
N LEU A 196 -4.40 -8.42 5.96
CA LEU A 196 -4.22 -9.31 7.12
C LEU A 196 -2.91 -10.09 6.96
N ASP A 197 -2.13 -10.19 8.03
CA ASP A 197 -0.84 -10.89 8.01
C ASP A 197 -1.02 -12.42 7.97
N ASP A 198 0.00 -13.10 7.47
CA ASP A 198 0.00 -14.54 7.24
C ASP A 198 -0.27 -15.30 8.55
N VAL A 199 0.27 -14.83 9.68
CA VAL A 199 0.07 -15.47 11.00
C VAL A 199 -1.40 -15.39 11.41
N SER A 200 -2.04 -14.24 11.28
CA SER A 200 -3.48 -14.07 11.58
C SER A 200 -4.37 -14.91 10.65
N ILE A 201 -4.00 -15.05 9.37
CA ILE A 201 -4.73 -15.90 8.42
C ILE A 201 -4.66 -17.37 8.83
N PHE A 202 -3.46 -17.88 9.12
CA PHE A 202 -3.25 -19.28 9.51
C PHE A 202 -3.75 -19.60 10.92
N SER A 203 -3.99 -18.60 11.76
CA SER A 203 -4.55 -18.75 13.11
C SER A 203 -6.08 -18.79 13.17
N GLY A 204 -6.76 -18.86 12.02
CA GLY A 204 -8.22 -19.03 11.95
C GLY A 204 -8.98 -17.97 11.13
N SER A 205 -8.29 -16.97 10.58
CA SER A 205 -8.92 -15.92 9.75
C SER A 205 -8.95 -16.25 8.26
N TYR A 206 -9.15 -17.53 7.90
CA TYR A 206 -9.10 -18.02 6.52
C TYR A 206 -10.17 -17.40 5.60
N ALA A 207 -11.27 -16.90 6.16
CA ALA A 207 -12.32 -16.18 5.43
C ALA A 207 -11.78 -14.96 4.63
N TYR A 208 -10.65 -14.39 5.05
CA TYR A 208 -9.97 -13.31 4.31
C TYR A 208 -9.65 -13.70 2.86
N ILE A 209 -9.17 -14.93 2.64
CA ILE A 209 -8.66 -15.41 1.34
C ILE A 209 -9.75 -15.35 0.26
N HIS A 210 -10.99 -15.67 0.64
CA HIS A 210 -12.13 -15.69 -0.27
C HIS A 210 -12.83 -14.33 -0.43
N SER A 211 -12.49 -13.35 0.41
CA SER A 211 -13.15 -12.04 0.48
C SER A 211 -12.19 -10.85 0.27
N VAL A 212 -11.00 -11.08 -0.31
CA VAL A 212 -9.98 -10.02 -0.51
C VAL A 212 -10.54 -8.79 -1.25
N ARG A 213 -11.49 -8.96 -2.19
CA ARG A 213 -12.12 -7.83 -2.89
C ARG A 213 -12.87 -6.88 -1.94
N PHE A 214 -13.50 -7.42 -0.90
CA PHE A 214 -14.20 -6.64 0.12
C PHE A 214 -13.24 -5.82 1.02
N HIS A 215 -11.95 -6.16 1.00
CA HIS A 215 -10.91 -5.47 1.76
C HIS A 215 -10.13 -4.44 0.93
N ILE A 216 -10.57 -4.17 -0.30
CA ILE A 216 -9.90 -3.25 -1.23
C ILE A 216 -10.87 -2.13 -1.56
N VAL A 217 -10.43 -0.88 -1.38
CA VAL A 217 -11.16 0.34 -1.75
C VAL A 217 -10.54 0.91 -3.04
N PRO A 218 -11.23 0.79 -4.20
CA PRO A 218 -10.72 1.25 -5.48
C PRO A 218 -10.80 2.77 -5.62
N ASN A 219 -9.86 3.34 -6.38
CA ASN A 219 -9.77 4.76 -6.77
C ASN A 219 -9.69 5.75 -5.60
N GLN A 220 -9.30 5.29 -4.42
CA GLN A 220 -9.09 6.12 -3.25
C GLN A 220 -7.74 5.81 -2.62
N PHE A 221 -6.98 6.85 -2.30
CA PHE A 221 -5.71 6.76 -1.59
C PHE A 221 -5.90 7.36 -0.21
N LEU A 222 -6.22 6.53 0.78
CA LEU A 222 -6.58 6.98 2.11
C LEU A 222 -5.43 6.70 3.07
N THR A 223 -4.68 7.74 3.45
CA THR A 223 -3.68 7.64 4.52
C THR A 223 -4.35 7.50 5.87
N VAL A 224 -3.59 7.13 6.91
CA VAL A 224 -4.12 7.11 8.27
C VAL A 224 -4.76 8.43 8.67
N ALA A 225 -4.12 9.55 8.30
CA ALA A 225 -4.64 10.89 8.58
C ALA A 225 -5.94 11.20 7.84
N ASP A 226 -6.12 10.64 6.63
CA ASP A 226 -7.36 10.80 5.89
C ASP A 226 -8.48 9.96 6.52
N LEU A 227 -8.17 8.72 6.92
CA LEU A 227 -9.12 7.82 7.57
C LEU A 227 -9.58 8.35 8.94
N GLU A 228 -8.67 8.95 9.72
CA GLU A 228 -8.98 9.53 11.03
C GLU A 228 -9.94 10.73 10.93
N ARG A 229 -9.91 11.46 9.81
CA ARG A 229 -10.79 12.60 9.52
C ARG A 229 -12.17 12.18 9.01
N LEU A 230 -12.39 10.91 8.70
CA LEU A 230 -13.69 10.46 8.22
C LEU A 230 -14.71 10.42 9.36
N PRO A 231 -15.90 11.03 9.20
CA PRO A 231 -16.95 10.93 10.20
C PRO A 231 -17.50 9.51 10.30
N VAL A 232 -18.04 9.17 11.48
CA VAL A 232 -18.75 7.90 11.69
C VAL A 232 -19.91 7.78 10.71
N GLY A 233 -20.10 6.58 10.14
CA GLY A 233 -21.10 6.30 9.12
C GLY A 233 -20.63 6.53 7.68
N THR A 234 -19.41 7.07 7.48
CA THR A 234 -18.83 7.20 6.13
C THR A 234 -18.75 5.84 5.46
N THR A 235 -19.25 5.74 4.22
CA THR A 235 -19.20 4.52 3.42
C THR A 235 -18.02 4.56 2.45
N LEU A 236 -17.25 3.48 2.41
CA LEU A 236 -16.12 3.28 1.50
C LEU A 236 -16.48 2.16 0.52
N PRO A 237 -16.74 2.46 -0.77
CA PRO A 237 -17.05 1.44 -1.76
C PRO A 237 -15.88 0.47 -1.90
N THR A 238 -16.15 -0.83 -1.98
CA THR A 238 -15.11 -1.86 -2.13
C THR A 238 -14.98 -2.31 -3.59
N LEU A 239 -13.91 -3.08 -3.87
CA LEU A 239 -13.73 -3.75 -5.15
C LEU A 239 -14.77 -4.86 -5.35
N ASP A 240 -15.40 -5.33 -4.28
CA ASP A 240 -16.56 -6.20 -4.38
C ASP A 240 -17.82 -5.39 -4.71
N ARG A 241 -18.44 -5.73 -5.84
CA ARG A 241 -19.44 -4.86 -6.46
C ARG A 241 -20.69 -4.77 -5.59
N GLY A 242 -21.12 -3.55 -5.27
CA GLY A 242 -22.30 -3.31 -4.43
C GLY A 242 -22.07 -3.56 -2.95
N GLN A 243 -20.82 -3.75 -2.50
CA GLN A 243 -20.45 -3.87 -1.10
C GLN A 243 -19.60 -2.67 -0.68
N SER A 244 -19.83 -2.16 0.52
CA SER A 244 -19.10 -1.05 1.12
C SER A 244 -18.64 -1.37 2.54
N LEU A 245 -17.52 -0.78 2.93
CA LEU A 245 -17.10 -0.69 4.32
C LEU A 245 -17.70 0.58 4.93
N VAL A 246 -17.86 0.60 6.25
CA VAL A 246 -18.42 1.71 7.01
C VAL A 246 -17.47 2.08 8.14
N VAL A 247 -17.20 3.36 8.30
CA VAL A 247 -16.46 3.87 9.46
C VAL A 247 -17.37 3.76 10.69
N THR A 248 -17.07 2.85 11.61
CA THR A 248 -17.89 2.58 12.82
C THR A 248 -17.42 3.36 14.03
N THR A 249 -16.16 3.83 14.03
CA THR A 249 -15.61 4.66 15.10
C THR A 249 -14.63 5.64 14.49
N ALA A 250 -14.81 6.94 14.75
CA ALA A 250 -13.93 7.99 14.24
C ALA A 250 -12.55 7.95 14.93
N GLY A 251 -11.52 8.40 14.23
CA GLY A 251 -10.18 8.56 14.78
C GLY A 251 -10.00 9.83 15.63
N GLU A 252 -10.88 10.81 15.44
CA GLU A 252 -10.87 12.08 16.16
C GLU A 252 -11.51 11.91 17.56
N GLY A 253 -10.67 11.62 18.56
CA GLY A 253 -11.09 11.48 19.95
C GLY A 253 -9.90 11.57 20.92
N ILE A 254 -10.18 11.62 22.23
CA ILE A 254 -9.18 11.76 23.31
C ILE A 254 -8.14 10.61 23.27
N THR A 255 -8.46 9.48 22.63
CA THR A 255 -7.54 8.38 22.34
C THR A 255 -7.33 8.24 20.83
N LYS A 256 -6.20 8.71 20.31
CA LYS A 256 -5.81 8.74 18.88
C LYS A 256 -5.69 7.36 18.17
N ASN A 257 -6.18 6.28 18.76
CA ASN A 257 -5.97 4.91 18.29
C ASN A 257 -7.27 4.10 18.15
N GLN A 258 -8.43 4.77 18.08
CA GLN A 258 -9.72 4.08 18.14
C GLN A 258 -10.48 3.98 16.81
N LEU A 259 -9.88 4.44 15.71
CA LEU A 259 -10.46 4.30 14.37
C LEU A 259 -10.82 2.84 14.07
N ARG A 260 -12.09 2.60 13.76
CA ARG A 260 -12.60 1.29 13.35
C ARG A 260 -13.42 1.40 12.07
N ILE A 261 -13.20 0.44 11.19
CA ILE A 261 -13.93 0.26 9.94
C ILE A 261 -14.59 -1.12 10.02
N ASN A 262 -15.90 -1.21 9.78
CA ASN A 262 -16.71 -2.41 10.03
C ASN A 262 -16.39 -3.08 11.37
N TYR A 263 -16.28 -2.29 12.44
CA TYR A 263 -15.93 -2.74 13.80
C TYR A 263 -14.52 -3.34 13.97
N VAL A 264 -13.69 -3.33 12.92
CA VAL A 264 -12.30 -3.80 12.95
C VAL A 264 -11.35 -2.61 13.07
N ALA A 265 -10.39 -2.73 13.98
CA ALA A 265 -9.35 -1.71 14.18
C ALA A 265 -8.18 -1.89 13.19
N ILE A 266 -7.54 -0.77 12.85
CA ILE A 266 -6.27 -0.77 12.11
C ILE A 266 -5.15 -1.17 13.08
N LYS A 267 -4.41 -2.22 12.73
CA LYS A 267 -3.27 -2.76 13.48
C LYS A 267 -1.99 -1.97 13.21
N VAL A 268 -1.66 -1.79 11.93
CA VAL A 268 -0.52 -0.97 11.49
C VAL A 268 -0.98 -0.11 10.32
N ALA A 269 -0.99 1.20 10.50
CA ALA A 269 -1.40 2.12 9.45
C ALA A 269 -0.24 2.43 8.49
N ASP A 270 -0.55 2.77 7.24
CA ASP A 270 0.40 3.16 6.19
C ASP A 270 1.59 2.17 6.00
N MET A 271 1.39 0.88 6.33
CA MET A 271 2.41 -0.16 6.32
C MET A 271 3.15 -0.24 4.99
N ILE A 272 2.42 -0.10 3.89
CA ILE A 272 2.99 0.09 2.56
C ILE A 272 2.36 1.32 1.96
N ARG A 273 3.21 2.19 1.42
CA ARG A 273 2.81 3.43 0.78
C ARG A 273 3.74 3.70 -0.39
N ASN A 274 3.17 3.75 -1.58
CA ASN A 274 3.80 4.29 -2.78
C ASN A 274 2.86 5.30 -3.44
N LEU A 275 3.04 5.64 -4.72
CA LEU A 275 2.23 6.70 -5.35
C LEU A 275 0.75 6.34 -5.49
N ASN A 276 0.42 5.07 -5.77
CA ASN A 276 -0.94 4.67 -6.13
C ASN A 276 -1.51 3.60 -5.19
N VAL A 277 -0.67 2.91 -4.42
CA VAL A 277 -1.07 1.82 -3.54
C VAL A 277 -0.73 2.20 -2.10
N ILE A 278 -1.73 2.08 -1.23
CA ILE A 278 -1.55 2.14 0.21
C ILE A 278 -2.14 0.91 0.87
N VAL A 279 -1.42 0.35 1.84
CA VAL A 279 -1.86 -0.83 2.60
C VAL A 279 -1.84 -0.53 4.09
N HIS A 280 -2.97 -0.77 4.74
CA HIS A 280 -3.12 -0.75 6.19
C HIS A 280 -3.28 -2.19 6.69
N SER A 281 -2.55 -2.58 7.73
CA SER A 281 -2.78 -3.87 8.38
C SER A 281 -3.97 -3.78 9.34
N ILE A 282 -4.81 -4.81 9.37
CA ILE A 282 -5.97 -4.93 10.27
C ILE A 282 -5.83 -6.14 11.18
N TYR A 283 -6.58 -6.17 12.29
CA TYR A 283 -6.52 -7.30 13.24
C TYR A 283 -7.31 -8.53 12.79
N LEU A 284 -8.43 -8.32 12.10
CA LEU A 284 -9.39 -9.36 11.69
C LEU A 284 -9.93 -9.04 10.29
N PRO A 285 -10.42 -10.03 9.52
CA PRO A 285 -11.15 -9.75 8.28
C PRO A 285 -12.41 -8.93 8.56
N PHE A 286 -12.77 -8.01 7.67
CA PHE A 286 -14.00 -7.25 7.80
C PHE A 286 -15.22 -8.18 7.67
N PRO A 287 -16.18 -8.10 8.62
CA PRO A 287 -17.45 -8.80 8.49
C PRO A 287 -18.33 -8.14 7.43
N HIS A 288 -19.11 -8.95 6.71
CA HIS A 288 -20.22 -8.47 5.88
C HIS A 288 -21.39 -8.08 6.81
N LEU A 289 -21.73 -6.80 6.84
CA LEU A 289 -22.86 -6.30 7.61
C LEU A 289 -24.14 -6.54 6.82
N HIS A 290 -25.01 -7.44 7.29
CA HIS A 290 -26.32 -7.67 6.67
C HIS A 290 -27.27 -6.52 7.07
N PRO A 291 -28.01 -5.91 6.14
CA PRO A 291 -28.88 -4.75 6.41
C PRO A 291 -30.07 -4.96 7.39
N MET A 292 -30.17 -6.09 8.10
CA MET A 292 -31.35 -6.44 8.90
C MET A 292 -31.21 -6.20 10.42
N ALA A 293 -30.13 -5.59 10.90
CA ALA A 293 -29.90 -5.38 12.33
C ALA A 293 -29.77 -3.90 12.77
N ALA A 294 -29.99 -2.93 11.87
CA ALA A 294 -29.81 -1.50 12.17
C ALA A 294 -31.14 -0.72 12.30
N VAL A 295 -32.24 -1.40 12.59
CA VAL A 295 -33.56 -0.77 12.83
C VAL A 295 -34.24 -1.38 14.05
N THR A 296 -33.59 -1.36 15.22
CA THR A 296 -34.30 -1.61 16.51
C THR A 296 -33.66 -0.94 17.75
N ASP A 297 -32.70 -0.03 17.63
CA ASP A 297 -32.12 0.66 18.81
C ASP A 297 -32.52 2.15 18.92
N ALA A 298 -33.48 2.62 18.12
CA ALA A 298 -33.95 4.01 18.14
C ALA A 298 -35.42 4.17 18.57
N ILE A 299 -36.05 3.14 19.16
CA ILE A 299 -37.43 3.20 19.65
C ILE A 299 -37.56 2.58 21.05
N LEU A 300 -36.71 2.99 22.00
CA LEU A 300 -36.99 2.86 23.44
C LEU A 300 -36.46 4.11 24.17
N GLY A 301 -37.05 5.24 23.83
CA GLY A 301 -36.83 6.53 24.47
C GLY A 301 -38.10 7.36 24.39
N GLY A 302 -39.22 6.77 24.82
CA GLY A 302 -40.54 7.39 24.81
C GLY A 302 -41.13 7.34 26.21
N ASP A 303 -40.97 8.45 26.92
CA ASP A 303 -41.65 8.84 28.14
C ASP A 303 -43.17 8.62 27.97
N GLN A 304 -43.75 7.68 28.73
CA GLN A 304 -45.19 7.59 28.93
C GLN A 304 -45.48 7.30 30.39
N THR A 305 -46.06 8.32 31.01
CA THR A 305 -46.84 8.31 32.23
C THR A 305 -47.94 7.25 32.16
N SER A 306 -47.87 6.25 33.03
CA SER A 306 -49.01 5.38 33.31
C SER A 306 -49.07 5.07 34.80
N THR A 307 -49.94 5.81 35.48
CA THR A 307 -50.48 5.58 36.82
C THR A 307 -51.34 4.33 36.86
N VAL A 308 -50.91 3.29 37.58
CA VAL A 308 -51.70 2.28 38.35
C VAL A 308 -50.64 1.58 39.22
N GLY A 309 -50.71 1.33 40.51
CA GLY A 309 -51.76 1.30 41.52
C GLY A 309 -51.28 0.25 42.54
N GLY A 310 -51.05 0.68 43.78
CA GLY A 310 -50.64 -0.03 45.02
C GLY A 310 -50.31 -1.52 45.02
N THR A 311 -49.26 -1.90 45.78
CA THR A 311 -49.44 -2.43 47.14
C THR A 311 -48.11 -2.56 47.88
N ASN A 312 -48.17 -2.20 49.16
CA ASN A 312 -47.16 -2.19 50.22
C ASN A 312 -46.28 -3.44 50.33
N GLY A 313 -45.07 -3.23 50.86
CA GLY A 313 -44.23 -4.28 51.42
C GLY A 313 -42.89 -3.78 51.98
N ASP A 314 -42.91 -2.79 52.86
CA ASP A 314 -41.77 -2.47 53.74
C ASP A 314 -41.51 -3.64 54.69
N CYS A 315 -40.23 -3.98 54.90
CA CYS A 315 -39.70 -4.55 56.14
C CYS A 315 -38.23 -4.13 56.28
N GLU A 316 -38.00 -3.20 57.20
CA GLU A 316 -36.69 -2.71 57.63
C GLU A 316 -36.24 -3.46 58.91
N ALA A 317 -34.95 -3.81 58.92
CA ALA A 317 -34.00 -4.06 60.03
C ALA A 317 -34.39 -4.84 61.31
N SER A 318 -33.51 -5.77 61.71
CA SER A 318 -32.88 -5.81 63.05
C SER A 318 -31.66 -6.75 63.08
N ASN A 319 -30.57 -6.26 63.67
CA ASN A 319 -29.30 -6.94 63.92
C ASN A 319 -29.43 -8.12 64.90
N GLU A 320 -28.56 -9.12 64.76
CA GLU A 320 -27.87 -9.74 65.90
C GLU A 320 -26.60 -10.49 65.45
N GLN A 321 -25.60 -10.49 66.33
CA GLN A 321 -24.19 -10.81 66.08
C GLN A 321 -23.90 -12.29 65.82
N GLY A 322 -22.99 -12.58 64.87
CA GLY A 322 -22.39 -13.90 64.69
C GLY A 322 -21.22 -13.87 63.69
N GLN A 323 -20.01 -14.09 64.18
CA GLN A 323 -18.77 -14.14 63.40
C GLN A 323 -18.74 -15.31 62.40
N GLY A 324 -18.20 -15.06 61.20
CA GLY A 324 -17.31 -16.02 60.53
C GLY A 324 -17.82 -16.68 59.25
N ASN A 325 -17.06 -16.42 58.19
CA ASN A 325 -16.75 -17.32 57.06
C ASN A 325 -17.76 -17.43 55.89
N CYS A 326 -17.53 -16.63 54.83
CA CYS A 326 -18.14 -16.84 53.51
C CYS A 326 -17.41 -17.96 52.76
N GLY A 327 -17.86 -19.20 52.96
CA GLY A 327 -17.54 -20.33 52.08
C GLY A 327 -18.41 -20.30 50.81
N MET A 328 -17.80 -20.49 49.64
CA MET A 328 -18.50 -20.63 48.36
C MET A 328 -19.53 -21.77 48.42
N SER A 329 -20.79 -21.45 48.13
CA SER A 329 -21.80 -22.46 47.81
C SER A 329 -21.80 -22.76 46.32
N GLN A 330 -21.71 -24.05 46.04
CA GLN A 330 -21.78 -24.69 44.74
C GLN A 330 -23.13 -24.39 44.05
N VAL A 331 -23.08 -24.09 42.75
CA VAL A 331 -24.26 -24.11 41.88
C VAL A 331 -24.25 -25.42 41.11
N ASN A 332 -25.36 -26.15 41.27
CA ASN A 332 -25.66 -27.47 40.72
C ASN A 332 -25.45 -27.57 39.20
N GLN A 333 -24.62 -28.54 38.79
CA GLN A 333 -24.62 -29.10 37.45
C GLN A 333 -25.78 -30.09 37.30
N LEU A 334 -26.72 -29.79 36.40
CA LEU A 334 -27.65 -30.80 35.90
C LEU A 334 -26.89 -31.76 34.97
N ALA A 335 -26.67 -32.97 35.46
CA ALA A 335 -26.17 -34.08 34.68
C ALA A 335 -27.25 -34.58 33.70
N THR A 336 -26.94 -34.55 32.41
CA THR A 336 -27.67 -35.35 31.41
C THR A 336 -26.75 -36.50 31.01
N GLN A 337 -27.12 -37.71 31.43
CA GLN A 337 -26.42 -38.94 31.04
C GLN A 337 -26.60 -39.21 29.55
N LEU A 338 -25.49 -39.48 28.85
CA LEU A 338 -25.46 -40.35 27.67
C LEU A 338 -24.18 -41.21 27.73
N LYS A 339 -24.42 -42.51 27.54
CA LYS A 339 -23.60 -43.67 27.88
C LYS A 339 -22.37 -43.83 26.95
N PRO A 340 -21.22 -44.32 27.43
CA PRO A 340 -20.07 -44.61 26.56
C PRO A 340 -20.25 -45.97 25.86
N HIS A 341 -20.05 -46.01 24.54
CA HIS A 341 -19.84 -47.26 23.81
C HIS A 341 -18.41 -47.25 23.28
N MET A 342 -17.66 -48.31 23.59
CA MET A 342 -16.25 -48.47 23.28
C MET A 342 -16.08 -49.58 22.24
N LEU A 343 -15.36 -49.24 21.16
CA LEU A 343 -14.50 -50.04 20.26
C LEU A 343 -15.06 -51.29 19.54
N GLU A 344 -14.95 -51.26 18.21
CA GLU A 344 -14.37 -52.38 17.45
C GLU A 344 -13.54 -51.82 16.28
N LEU A 345 -12.26 -52.21 16.24
CA LEU A 345 -11.30 -51.97 15.16
C LEU A 345 -11.49 -53.10 14.14
N GLU A 346 -11.63 -52.79 12.86
CA GLU A 346 -11.52 -53.80 11.81
C GLU A 346 -10.46 -53.40 10.78
N ASP A 347 -9.37 -54.16 10.80
CA ASP A 347 -8.24 -54.16 9.87
C ASP A 347 -8.68 -54.73 8.52
N HIS A 348 -8.46 -54.01 7.43
CA HIS A 348 -8.44 -54.58 6.08
C HIS A 348 -7.09 -54.34 5.41
N HIS A 349 -6.22 -55.33 5.58
CA HIS A 349 -5.11 -55.63 4.68
C HIS A 349 -5.64 -56.35 3.43
N VAL A 350 -5.26 -55.87 2.25
CA VAL A 350 -5.28 -56.65 1.00
C VAL A 350 -3.94 -56.42 0.26
N HIS A 351 -3.02 -57.37 0.43
CA HIS A 351 -2.10 -57.84 -0.62
C HIS A 351 -2.94 -58.60 -1.66
N ASP A 352 -2.61 -58.80 -2.93
CA ASP A 352 -1.50 -58.56 -3.84
C ASP A 352 -2.05 -58.96 -5.24
N HIS A 353 -1.49 -58.45 -6.33
CA HIS A 353 -1.12 -59.23 -7.52
C HIS A 353 -0.64 -58.31 -8.65
N GLY A 354 0.62 -58.52 -9.02
CA GLY A 354 1.29 -57.80 -10.10
C GLY A 354 0.99 -58.28 -11.51
N LEU A 355 1.47 -57.46 -12.45
CA LEU A 355 2.27 -57.80 -13.63
C LEU A 355 3.04 -56.55 -14.07
#